data_AF-A0A6J2NAU5-F1
#
_entry.id   AF-A0A6J2NAU5-F1
#
_cell.length_a   1.000
_cell.length_b   1.000
_cell.length_c   1.000
_cell.angle_alpha   90.00
_cell.angle_beta   90.00
_cell.angle_gamma   90.00
#
_symmetry.space_group_name_H-M   'P 1'
#
loop_
_entity.id
_entity.type
_entity.pdbx_description
1 polymer ?
#
loop_
_entity_poly.entity_id
_entity_poly.type
_entity_poly.pdbx_seq_one_letter_code
_entity_poly.pdbx_strand_id
1 'polypeptide(L)'
;MENLDEDGYTQLEFSSRGFSGRPVSSEKGLCAASPPWRFIAVTFGILCLVILVLAVVLGTMGIWRSNSGSNPLKNNNFPSRNKENHSQPTQSSLEDSVASTKALTTTGGVPSPCPPTWVAHENSCYLFSSILYSWNESKRQCSQLGSYLLKIDSSEELKFIVKEMSSSPLHSFWIGLSRTQTEGPWLWEDGSIFSSELFQIRSTATQEISFHHCVWMHMSIIYDQQCNIPSYSICEKKQSVQ
;
A
#
# COMPACT_ATOMS: atom_id res chain seq x y z
N MET A 1 14.77 53.14 -70.11
CA MET A 1 14.29 53.23 -68.73
C MET A 1 14.30 51.82 -68.18
N GLU A 2 15.46 51.29 -67.75
CA GLU A 2 16.09 51.67 -66.47
C GLU A 2 15.13 51.24 -65.36
N ASN A 3 15.42 50.14 -64.69
CA ASN A 3 16.29 50.18 -63.53
C ASN A 3 17.12 48.88 -63.41
N LEU A 4 18.45 49.04 -63.36
CA LEU A 4 19.28 48.29 -62.41
C LEU A 4 18.79 48.67 -61.00
N ASP A 5 18.89 47.84 -59.99
CA ASP A 5 20.02 47.90 -59.07
C ASP A 5 20.13 46.65 -58.20
N GLU A 6 21.35 46.52 -57.66
CA GLU A 6 21.87 45.58 -56.68
C GLU A 6 20.88 45.18 -55.59
N ASP A 7 20.64 43.87 -55.47
CA ASP A 7 20.57 43.12 -54.22
C ASP A 7 20.25 41.68 -54.60
N GLY A 8 21.27 40.81 -54.57
CA GLY A 8 21.23 39.45 -55.10
C GLY A 8 20.29 38.49 -54.37
N TYR A 9 18.99 38.63 -54.57
CA TYR A 9 17.99 37.65 -54.16
C TYR A 9 16.92 37.43 -55.24
N THR A 10 16.64 36.16 -55.52
CA THR A 10 15.65 35.71 -56.49
C THR A 10 14.23 35.93 -55.96
N GLN A 11 13.40 36.62 -56.73
CA GLN A 11 11.96 36.71 -56.52
C GLN A 11 11.29 35.52 -57.23
N LEU A 12 10.74 34.56 -56.47
CA LEU A 12 9.97 33.46 -57.04
C LEU A 12 8.51 33.89 -57.22
N GLU A 13 8.12 34.10 -58.48
CA GLU A 13 6.75 34.36 -58.89
C GLU A 13 6.03 33.01 -59.13
N PHE A 14 5.06 32.67 -58.29
CA PHE A 14 4.17 31.51 -58.52
C PHE A 14 2.82 32.00 -59.02
N SER A 15 2.61 31.92 -60.34
CA SER A 15 1.30 32.07 -60.97
C SER A 15 0.34 30.98 -60.52
N SER A 16 -0.72 31.36 -59.81
CA SER A 16 -1.85 30.46 -59.48
C SER A 16 -2.74 30.28 -60.71
N ARG A 17 -2.62 29.13 -61.39
CA ARG A 17 -3.60 28.71 -62.41
C ARG A 17 -4.61 27.77 -61.75
N GLY A 18 -5.81 28.29 -61.49
CA GLY A 18 -6.93 27.51 -60.98
C GLY A 18 -7.28 26.36 -61.93
N PHE A 19 -7.33 25.14 -61.39
CA PHE A 19 -7.84 23.97 -62.11
C PHE A 19 -9.13 23.50 -61.43
N SER A 20 -10.20 23.52 -62.22
CA SER A 20 -11.55 23.04 -61.91
C SER A 20 -11.51 21.63 -61.34
N GLY A 21 -12.08 21.45 -60.13
CA GLY A 21 -12.32 20.15 -59.54
C GLY A 21 -13.24 19.29 -60.42
N ARG A 22 -12.89 18.02 -60.56
CA ARG A 22 -13.75 16.94 -61.07
C ARG A 22 -14.13 16.10 -59.85
N PRO A 23 -15.42 15.82 -59.56
CA PRO A 23 -15.76 15.01 -58.40
C PRO A 23 -15.39 13.56 -58.68
N VAL A 24 -14.45 13.02 -57.91
CA VAL A 24 -14.20 11.58 -57.83
C VAL A 24 -15.35 10.97 -57.03
N SER A 25 -16.19 10.19 -57.71
CA SER A 25 -17.14 9.28 -57.08
C SER A 25 -16.35 8.21 -56.35
N SER A 26 -16.38 8.25 -55.02
CA SER A 26 -15.86 7.17 -54.18
C SER A 26 -16.93 6.09 -54.10
N GLU A 27 -16.78 5.05 -54.91
CA GLU A 27 -17.49 3.79 -54.73
C GLU A 27 -17.13 3.24 -53.35
N LYS A 28 -18.08 3.33 -52.41
CA LYS A 28 -18.00 2.61 -51.14
C LYS A 28 -18.17 1.12 -51.45
N GLY A 29 -17.05 0.43 -51.62
CA GLY A 29 -17.02 -1.03 -51.52
C GLY A 29 -17.55 -1.42 -50.15
N LEU A 30 -18.66 -2.17 -50.12
CA LEU A 30 -19.11 -2.82 -48.89
C LEU A 30 -17.98 -3.73 -48.39
N CYS A 31 -17.53 -3.51 -47.17
CA CYS A 31 -16.68 -4.45 -46.46
C CYS A 31 -17.42 -5.79 -46.39
N ALA A 32 -16.89 -6.83 -47.02
CA ALA A 32 -17.33 -8.18 -46.79
C ALA A 32 -17.16 -8.49 -45.30
N ALA A 33 -18.25 -8.74 -44.60
CA ALA A 33 -18.21 -9.19 -43.21
C ALA A 33 -17.35 -10.46 -43.14
N SER A 34 -16.36 -10.47 -42.23
CA SER A 34 -15.53 -11.65 -41.96
C SER A 34 -16.44 -12.87 -41.74
N PRO A 35 -16.15 -14.04 -42.35
CA PRO A 35 -16.99 -15.22 -42.18
C PRO A 35 -17.12 -15.58 -40.70
N PRO A 36 -18.34 -15.87 -40.21
CA PRO A 36 -18.63 -16.10 -38.78
C PRO A 36 -17.81 -17.24 -38.17
N TRP A 37 -17.29 -18.15 -39.00
CA TRP A 37 -16.40 -19.23 -38.61
C TRP A 37 -15.09 -18.76 -37.99
N ARG A 38 -14.60 -17.56 -38.31
CA ARG A 38 -13.37 -17.03 -37.71
C ARG A 38 -13.58 -16.65 -36.25
N PHE A 39 -14.69 -16.01 -35.93
CA PHE A 39 -15.04 -15.71 -34.54
C PHE A 39 -15.32 -16.99 -33.76
N ILE A 40 -16.03 -17.94 -34.37
CA ILE A 40 -16.29 -19.26 -33.78
C ILE A 40 -14.96 -19.98 -33.47
N ALA A 41 -14.02 -20.04 -34.42
CA ALA A 41 -12.71 -20.65 -34.21
C ALA A 41 -11.88 -19.96 -33.13
N VAL A 42 -11.90 -18.61 -33.07
CA VAL A 42 -11.22 -17.85 -32.02
C VAL A 42 -11.86 -18.11 -30.65
N THR A 43 -13.19 -18.12 -30.56
CA THR A 43 -13.89 -18.42 -29.31
C THR A 43 -13.63 -19.84 -28.82
N PHE A 44 -13.61 -20.84 -29.71
CA PHE A 44 -13.24 -22.21 -29.34
C PHE A 44 -11.77 -22.32 -28.93
N GLY A 45 -10.87 -21.57 -29.58
CA GLY A 45 -9.46 -21.50 -29.20
C GLY A 45 -9.27 -20.92 -27.80
N ILE A 46 -9.92 -19.79 -27.50
CA ILE A 46 -9.87 -19.16 -26.18
C ILE A 46 -10.48 -20.08 -25.12
N LEU A 47 -11.63 -20.71 -25.41
CA LEU A 47 -12.28 -21.65 -24.50
C LEU A 47 -11.37 -22.84 -24.19
N CYS A 48 -10.68 -23.39 -25.20
CA CYS A 48 -9.72 -24.48 -25.02
C CYS A 48 -8.55 -24.04 -24.12
N LEU A 49 -7.98 -22.85 -24.34
CA LEU A 49 -6.90 -22.31 -23.51
C LEU A 49 -7.33 -22.13 -22.05
N VAL A 50 -8.55 -21.61 -21.82
CA VAL A 50 -9.09 -21.45 -20.46
C VAL A 50 -9.26 -22.82 -19.78
N ILE A 51 -9.80 -23.81 -20.49
CA ILE A 51 -9.95 -25.18 -19.95
C ILE A 51 -8.60 -25.81 -19.62
N LEU A 52 -7.58 -25.64 -20.47
CA LEU A 52 -6.23 -26.14 -20.21
C LEU A 52 -5.60 -25.49 -18.97
N VAL A 53 -5.74 -24.17 -18.81
CA VAL A 53 -5.24 -23.46 -17.62
C VAL A 53 -5.95 -23.95 -16.36
N LEU A 54 -7.28 -24.12 -16.40
CA LEU A 54 -8.05 -24.66 -15.28
C LEU A 54 -7.62 -26.10 -14.94
N ALA A 55 -7.40 -26.96 -15.93
CA ALA A 55 -6.93 -28.32 -15.71
C ALA A 55 -5.53 -28.35 -15.07
N VAL A 56 -4.62 -27.47 -15.49
CA VAL A 56 -3.29 -27.33 -14.87
C VAL A 56 -3.41 -26.84 -13.43
N VAL A 57 -4.23 -25.82 -13.16
CA VAL A 57 -4.45 -25.29 -11.80
C VAL A 57 -5.10 -26.33 -10.87
N LEU A 58 -6.09 -27.07 -11.36
CA LEU A 58 -6.71 -28.15 -10.59
C LEU A 58 -5.73 -29.32 -10.39
N GLY A 59 -4.87 -29.61 -11.37
CA GLY A 59 -3.80 -30.59 -11.26
C GLY A 59 -2.75 -30.20 -10.20
N THR A 60 -2.28 -28.96 -10.19
CA THR A 60 -1.32 -28.49 -9.17
C THR A 60 -1.94 -28.43 -7.78
N MET A 61 -3.21 -28.04 -7.66
CA MET A 61 -3.96 -28.08 -6.40
C MET A 61 -4.22 -29.52 -5.92
N GLY A 62 -4.45 -30.46 -6.84
CA GLY A 62 -4.60 -31.89 -6.54
C GLY A 62 -3.29 -32.56 -6.11
N ILE A 63 -2.17 -32.15 -6.68
CA ILE A 63 -0.83 -32.63 -6.29
C ILE A 63 -0.42 -32.07 -4.92
N TRP A 64 -0.82 -30.84 -4.57
CA TRP A 64 -0.56 -30.29 -3.22
C TRP A 64 -1.45 -30.98 -2.15
N ARG A 65 -2.70 -31.32 -2.46
CA ARG A 65 -3.61 -31.94 -1.47
C ARG A 65 -3.17 -33.34 -1.00
N SER A 66 -2.33 -34.04 -1.76
CA SER A 66 -1.86 -35.39 -1.41
C SER A 66 -0.59 -35.43 -0.55
N ASN A 67 0.03 -34.30 -0.19
CA ASN A 67 1.27 -34.30 0.60
C ASN A 67 1.26 -33.40 1.86
N SER A 68 0.08 -33.11 2.42
CA SER A 68 -0.04 -32.50 3.75
C SER A 68 -0.96 -33.34 4.63
N GLY A 69 -0.43 -34.49 5.05
CA GLY A 69 -1.09 -35.40 5.96
C GLY A 69 -0.09 -36.05 6.91
N SER A 70 0.22 -35.37 8.00
CA SER A 70 0.39 -35.90 9.37
C SER A 70 1.44 -35.12 10.16
N ASN A 71 1.02 -34.48 11.26
CA ASN A 71 1.81 -34.42 12.48
C ASN A 71 0.84 -34.40 13.68
N PRO A 72 1.21 -35.06 14.79
CA PRO A 72 0.25 -35.60 15.74
C PRO A 72 -0.21 -34.56 16.76
N LEU A 73 -1.49 -34.71 17.13
CA LEU A 73 -2.13 -34.05 18.26
C LEU A 73 -1.37 -34.41 19.55
N LYS A 74 -0.57 -33.50 20.10
CA LYS A 74 -0.03 -33.65 21.46
C LYS A 74 -1.05 -33.12 22.45
N ASN A 75 -1.85 -34.03 22.98
CA ASN A 75 -2.71 -33.81 24.15
C ASN A 75 -1.84 -33.53 25.38
N ASN A 76 -2.05 -32.40 26.04
CA ASN A 76 -1.62 -32.19 27.42
C ASN A 76 -2.85 -31.78 28.24
N ASN A 77 -3.25 -32.71 29.10
CA ASN A 77 -4.28 -32.59 30.11
C ASN A 77 -4.08 -31.35 31.00
N PHE A 78 -5.14 -30.56 31.16
CA PHE A 78 -5.30 -29.63 32.27
C PHE A 78 -5.82 -30.37 33.51
N PRO A 79 -5.20 -30.23 34.69
CA PRO A 79 -5.87 -30.48 35.96
C PRO A 79 -6.43 -29.16 36.51
N SER A 80 -7.76 -29.08 36.58
CA SER A 80 -8.45 -28.15 37.46
C SER A 80 -8.09 -28.44 38.91
N ARG A 81 -7.72 -27.42 39.69
CA ARG A 81 -7.82 -27.47 41.16
C ARG A 81 -8.19 -26.11 41.75
N ASN A 82 -9.08 -26.22 42.72
CA ASN A 82 -9.96 -25.24 43.35
C ASN A 82 -9.31 -24.01 44.00
N LYS A 83 -10.17 -22.98 44.10
CA LYS A 83 -10.19 -21.91 45.11
C LYS A 83 -10.11 -22.46 46.52
N GLU A 84 -9.29 -21.85 47.36
CA GLU A 84 -9.65 -21.56 48.75
C GLU A 84 -8.88 -20.32 49.26
N ASN A 85 -9.61 -19.44 49.94
CA ASN A 85 -9.14 -18.21 50.58
C ASN A 85 -8.25 -18.52 51.79
N HIS A 86 -7.36 -17.61 52.19
CA HIS A 86 -7.14 -17.19 53.59
C HIS A 86 -6.25 -15.91 53.64
N SER A 87 -6.54 -15.05 54.59
CA SER A 87 -6.12 -13.63 54.69
C SER A 87 -4.91 -13.44 55.62
N GLN A 88 -3.92 -12.61 55.19
CA GLN A 88 -3.04 -11.67 55.95
C GLN A 88 -2.26 -12.11 57.22
N PRO A 89 -1.31 -11.29 57.75
CA PRO A 89 -0.17 -10.57 57.17
C PRO A 89 1.15 -10.87 57.97
N THR A 90 2.31 -10.29 57.60
CA THR A 90 3.33 -9.63 58.47
C THR A 90 4.76 -9.64 57.88
N GLN A 91 5.30 -8.42 57.73
CA GLN A 91 6.67 -7.90 57.83
C GLN A 91 7.96 -8.72 57.48
N SER A 92 8.81 -8.01 56.73
CA SER A 92 10.22 -7.66 57.06
C SER A 92 11.38 -8.37 56.35
N SER A 93 12.23 -7.49 55.79
CA SER A 93 13.69 -7.56 55.62
C SER A 93 14.27 -8.02 54.29
N LEU A 94 15.11 -7.12 53.78
CA LEU A 94 16.17 -7.23 52.78
C LEU A 94 16.85 -8.60 52.74
N GLU A 95 17.17 -9.08 51.54
CA GLU A 95 18.56 -9.11 51.06
C GLU A 95 18.64 -9.45 49.55
N ASP A 96 19.70 -8.91 48.96
CA ASP A 96 20.03 -8.88 47.55
C ASP A 96 19.97 -10.23 46.82
N SER A 97 19.39 -10.22 45.62
CA SER A 97 19.85 -11.11 44.55
C SER A 97 19.60 -10.48 43.19
N VAL A 98 20.63 -9.75 42.75
CA VAL A 98 20.89 -9.46 41.35
C VAL A 98 20.95 -10.80 40.59
N ALA A 99 19.97 -11.07 39.75
CA ALA A 99 20.02 -12.17 38.79
C ALA A 99 19.51 -11.68 37.43
N SER A 100 20.38 -10.88 36.80
CA SER A 100 20.44 -10.70 35.36
C SER A 100 20.39 -12.08 34.67
N THR A 101 19.33 -12.34 33.90
CA THR A 101 19.20 -13.60 33.18
C THR A 101 19.07 -13.35 31.68
N LYS A 102 20.22 -13.54 31.03
CA LYS A 102 20.46 -13.92 29.63
C LYS A 102 20.17 -12.90 28.53
N ALA A 103 21.15 -12.02 28.34
CA ALA A 103 21.46 -11.48 27.01
C ALA A 103 22.08 -12.58 26.15
N LEU A 104 21.51 -12.77 24.95
CA LEU A 104 22.10 -13.55 23.87
C LEU A 104 23.33 -12.80 23.37
N THR A 105 24.52 -13.35 23.59
CA THR A 105 25.76 -12.85 23.01
C THR A 105 25.67 -12.90 21.48
N THR A 106 25.64 -11.73 20.85
CA THR A 106 26.03 -11.52 19.46
C THR A 106 26.84 -10.23 19.40
N THR A 107 28.06 -10.37 18.88
CA THR A 107 29.04 -9.38 18.46
C THR A 107 28.56 -7.92 18.43
N GLY A 108 29.06 -7.11 19.37
CA GLY A 108 29.40 -5.69 19.20
C GLY A 108 28.43 -4.79 18.41
N GLY A 109 27.12 -4.95 18.57
CA GLY A 109 26.13 -4.00 18.05
C GLY A 109 25.79 -2.96 19.11
N VAL A 110 25.86 -1.68 18.76
CA VAL A 110 25.28 -0.60 19.58
C VAL A 110 23.82 -0.97 19.87
N PRO A 111 23.36 -0.95 21.14
CA PRO A 111 21.97 -1.21 21.45
C PRO A 111 21.07 -0.28 20.64
N SER A 112 20.15 -0.84 19.85
CA SER A 112 19.20 -0.03 19.09
C SER A 112 18.31 0.74 20.08
N PRO A 113 18.08 2.05 19.89
CA PRO A 113 17.16 2.81 20.72
C PRO A 113 15.68 2.39 20.53
N CYS A 114 15.40 1.58 19.50
CA CYS A 114 14.06 1.10 19.19
C CYS A 114 13.78 -0.30 19.75
N PRO A 115 12.51 -0.61 20.10
CA PRO A 115 12.12 -1.95 20.53
C PRO A 115 12.45 -3.01 19.47
N PRO A 116 12.57 -4.29 19.86
CA PRO A 116 12.76 -5.38 18.90
C PRO A 116 11.66 -5.35 17.82
N THR A 117 12.03 -5.64 16.57
CA THR A 117 11.18 -5.60 15.37
C THR A 117 10.78 -4.23 14.85
N TRP A 118 11.18 -3.14 15.53
CA TRP A 118 10.96 -1.78 15.04
C TRP A 118 12.16 -1.31 14.23
N VAL A 119 11.90 -0.57 13.16
CA VAL A 119 12.93 0.05 12.33
C VAL A 119 13.25 1.42 12.91
N ALA A 120 14.52 1.70 13.16
CA ALA A 120 14.97 3.01 13.60
C ALA A 120 15.24 3.91 12.38
N HIS A 121 14.70 5.12 12.39
CA HIS A 121 15.05 6.15 11.42
C HIS A 121 14.97 7.52 12.10
N GLU A 122 16.09 8.24 12.07
CA GLU A 122 16.28 9.51 12.79
C GLU A 122 15.88 9.38 14.27
N ASN A 123 15.00 10.26 14.76
CA ASN A 123 14.53 10.31 16.14
C ASN A 123 13.23 9.52 16.36
N SER A 124 12.93 8.56 15.48
CA SER A 124 11.69 7.78 15.52
C SER A 124 11.94 6.28 15.36
N CYS A 125 10.99 5.50 15.87
CA CYS A 125 10.90 4.07 15.68
C CYS A 125 9.61 3.75 14.94
N TYR A 126 9.68 2.85 13.95
CA TYR A 126 8.55 2.51 13.08
C TYR A 126 8.26 1.01 13.12
N LEU A 127 6.99 0.64 13.20
CA LEU A 127 6.52 -0.73 13.13
C LEU A 127 5.58 -0.91 11.94
N PHE A 128 6.00 -1.72 10.98
CA PHE A 128 5.16 -2.15 9.85
C PHE A 128 4.38 -3.40 10.28
N SER A 129 3.16 -3.20 10.80
CA SER A 129 2.30 -4.29 11.26
C SER A 129 1.83 -5.15 10.09
N SER A 130 2.08 -6.46 10.15
CA SER A 130 1.59 -7.44 9.18
C SER A 130 0.19 -7.98 9.49
N ILE A 131 -0.50 -7.40 10.48
CA ILE A 131 -1.86 -7.79 10.84
C ILE A 131 -2.86 -6.85 10.18
N LEU A 132 -3.87 -7.43 9.52
CA LEU A 132 -4.93 -6.70 8.83
C LEU A 132 -5.99 -6.23 9.83
N TYR A 133 -6.19 -4.92 9.90
CA TYR A 133 -7.18 -4.28 10.76
C TYR A 133 -7.86 -3.11 10.04
N SER A 134 -9.05 -2.73 10.50
CA SER A 134 -9.62 -1.42 10.13
C SER A 134 -8.71 -0.30 10.64
N TRP A 135 -8.93 0.92 10.16
CA TRP A 135 -8.15 2.08 10.59
C TRP A 135 -8.26 2.31 12.11
N ASN A 136 -9.47 2.23 12.67
CA ASN A 136 -9.71 2.42 14.11
C ASN A 136 -9.05 1.31 14.96
N GLU A 137 -9.09 0.07 14.50
CA GLU A 137 -8.43 -1.05 15.19
C GLU A 137 -6.91 -0.89 15.13
N SER A 138 -6.36 -0.48 13.99
CA SER A 138 -4.93 -0.19 13.80
C SER A 138 -4.46 0.92 14.72
N LYS A 139 -5.20 2.04 14.78
CA LYS A 139 -4.98 3.14 15.72
C LYS A 139 -4.91 2.63 17.16
N ARG A 140 -5.90 1.83 17.56
CA ARG A 140 -5.91 1.22 18.90
C ARG A 140 -4.68 0.32 19.16
N GLN A 141 -4.25 -0.47 18.17
CA GLN A 141 -3.05 -1.29 18.30
C GLN A 141 -1.79 -0.45 18.49
N CYS A 142 -1.59 0.60 17.68
CA CYS A 142 -0.47 1.51 17.86
C CYS A 142 -0.51 2.17 19.25
N SER A 143 -1.67 2.64 19.69
CA SER A 143 -1.82 3.24 21.04
C SER A 143 -1.47 2.26 22.16
N GLN A 144 -1.85 0.98 22.04
CA GLN A 144 -1.50 -0.06 23.02
C GLN A 144 0.01 -0.30 23.14
N LEU A 145 0.78 0.01 22.09
CA LEU A 145 2.23 -0.06 22.07
C LEU A 145 2.91 1.25 22.53
N GLY A 146 2.12 2.23 22.98
CA GLY A 146 2.63 3.56 23.34
C GLY A 146 3.18 4.31 22.13
N SER A 147 2.46 4.20 21.00
CA SER A 147 2.79 4.80 19.70
C SER A 147 1.52 5.32 19.02
N TYR A 148 1.66 5.95 17.86
CA TYR A 148 0.53 6.43 17.04
C TYR A 148 0.59 5.80 15.66
N LEU A 149 -0.48 5.85 14.86
CA LEU A 149 -0.30 5.60 13.42
C LEU A 149 0.65 6.65 12.86
N LEU A 150 1.43 6.24 11.86
CA LEU A 150 2.44 7.05 11.19
C LEU A 150 1.94 8.47 10.91
N LYS A 151 2.69 9.46 11.39
CA LYS A 151 2.59 10.85 10.98
C LYS A 151 3.77 11.15 10.06
N ILE A 152 3.53 11.81 8.94
CA ILE A 152 4.60 12.18 8.01
C ILE A 152 4.86 13.67 8.20
N ASP A 153 5.95 13.99 8.88
CA ASP A 153 6.37 15.34 9.25
C ASP A 153 7.39 15.93 8.26
N SER A 154 8.09 15.09 7.47
CA SER A 154 9.14 15.56 6.55
C SER A 154 9.19 14.81 5.21
N SER A 155 9.87 15.40 4.22
CA SER A 155 10.09 14.76 2.92
C SER A 155 11.06 13.58 3.01
N GLU A 156 11.99 13.64 3.96
CA GLU A 156 13.00 12.64 4.28
C GLU A 156 12.32 11.40 4.87
N GLU A 157 11.40 11.61 5.82
CA GLU A 157 10.57 10.57 6.40
C GLU A 157 9.69 9.91 5.35
N LEU A 158 9.02 10.68 4.48
CA LEU A 158 8.23 10.12 3.38
C LEU A 158 9.08 9.22 2.46
N LYS A 159 10.29 9.66 2.09
CA LYS A 159 11.21 8.86 1.26
C LYS A 159 11.62 7.56 1.96
N PHE A 160 11.89 7.63 3.27
CA PHE A 160 12.21 6.45 4.07
C PHE A 160 11.04 5.46 4.08
N ILE A 161 9.82 5.90 4.39
CA ILE A 161 8.63 5.05 4.41
C ILE A 161 8.40 4.39 3.05
N VAL A 162 8.48 5.15 1.96
CA VAL A 162 8.34 4.62 0.59
C VAL A 162 9.38 3.53 0.29
N LYS A 163 10.63 3.72 0.72
CA LYS A 163 11.70 2.74 0.53
C LYS A 163 11.44 1.44 1.30
N GLU A 164 11.02 1.55 2.56
CA GLU A 164 10.69 0.38 3.39
C GLU A 164 9.49 -0.39 2.80
N MET A 165 8.45 0.32 2.36
CA MET A 165 7.30 -0.29 1.69
C MET A 165 7.69 -0.99 0.38
N SER A 166 8.60 -0.39 -0.41
CA SER A 166 9.06 -0.98 -1.67
C SER A 166 9.83 -2.29 -1.47
N SER A 167 10.42 -2.48 -0.28
CA SER A 167 11.13 -3.70 0.09
C SER A 167 10.22 -4.76 0.71
N SER A 168 8.96 -4.41 0.96
CA SER A 168 7.96 -5.28 1.59
C SER A 168 7.05 -5.94 0.56
N PRO A 169 6.64 -7.20 0.75
CA PRO A 169 5.60 -7.83 -0.07
C PRO A 169 4.20 -7.28 0.25
N LEU A 170 4.06 -6.45 1.29
CA LEU A 170 2.79 -5.86 1.69
C LEU A 170 2.60 -4.52 0.98
N HIS A 171 1.39 -4.22 0.55
CA HIS A 171 1.18 -3.14 -0.42
C HIS A 171 0.35 -1.96 0.09
N SER A 172 -0.50 -2.15 1.11
CA SER A 172 -1.41 -1.11 1.62
C SER A 172 -1.27 -0.96 3.13
N PHE A 173 -0.99 0.24 3.60
CA PHE A 173 -0.83 0.50 5.03
C PHE A 173 -1.58 1.75 5.47
N TRP A 174 -2.37 1.63 6.54
CA TRP A 174 -2.96 2.75 7.24
C TRP A 174 -1.91 3.69 7.82
N ILE A 175 -2.17 4.99 7.69
CA ILE A 175 -1.40 6.09 8.32
C ILE A 175 -2.34 6.93 9.19
N GLY A 176 -1.79 7.84 10.00
CA GLY A 176 -2.53 8.59 11.03
C GLY A 176 -3.47 9.69 10.54
N LEU A 177 -3.75 9.77 9.23
CA LEU A 177 -4.66 10.76 8.66
C LEU A 177 -6.11 10.27 8.62
N SER A 178 -7.01 11.12 9.11
CA SER A 178 -8.46 10.91 9.02
C SER A 178 -9.23 12.24 8.94
N ARG A 179 -10.50 12.20 8.54
CA ARG A 179 -11.42 13.34 8.58
C ARG A 179 -12.79 12.87 9.06
N THR A 180 -13.57 13.76 9.68
CA THR A 180 -14.91 13.40 10.19
C THR A 180 -16.02 13.56 9.15
N GLN A 181 -15.79 14.42 8.16
CA GLN A 181 -16.74 14.77 7.10
C GLN A 181 -15.98 14.92 5.79
N THR A 182 -16.64 14.65 4.66
CA THR A 182 -16.01 14.64 3.33
C THR A 182 -15.43 16.00 2.95
N GLU A 183 -16.11 17.10 3.26
CA GLU A 183 -15.60 18.47 3.05
C GLU A 183 -14.75 19.00 4.22
N GLY A 184 -14.50 18.17 5.23
CA GLY A 184 -13.69 18.53 6.38
C GLY A 184 -12.18 18.44 6.12
N PRO A 185 -11.36 19.13 6.93
CA PRO A 185 -9.91 19.02 6.84
C PRO A 185 -9.46 17.61 7.22
N TRP A 186 -8.36 17.16 6.61
CA TRP A 186 -7.63 15.99 7.09
C TRP A 186 -6.82 16.35 8.32
N LEU A 187 -6.91 15.52 9.34
CA LEU A 187 -6.26 15.69 10.64
C LEU A 187 -5.39 14.49 10.96
N TRP A 188 -4.22 14.78 11.51
CA TRP A 188 -3.35 13.79 12.13
C TRP A 188 -3.89 13.39 13.50
N GLU A 189 -3.37 12.29 14.07
CA GLU A 189 -3.79 11.80 15.38
C GLU A 189 -3.54 12.77 16.54
N ASP A 190 -2.56 13.66 16.41
CA ASP A 190 -2.25 14.73 17.37
C ASP A 190 -3.15 15.97 17.21
N GLY A 191 -4.08 15.95 16.24
CA GLY A 191 -4.99 17.04 15.93
C GLY A 191 -4.42 18.10 14.99
N SER A 192 -3.16 17.99 14.55
CA SER A 192 -2.59 18.94 13.61
C SER A 192 -3.23 18.79 12.22
N ILE A 193 -3.45 19.92 11.53
CA ILE A 193 -4.05 19.95 10.20
C ILE A 193 -3.03 19.47 9.16
N PHE A 194 -3.48 18.63 8.23
CA PHE A 194 -2.68 18.20 7.10
C PHE A 194 -2.38 19.36 6.12
N SER A 195 -1.12 19.46 5.68
CA SER A 195 -0.69 20.37 4.62
C SER A 195 -0.35 19.58 3.35
N SER A 196 -0.87 20.03 2.21
CA SER A 196 -0.60 19.42 0.90
C SER A 196 0.79 19.72 0.33
N GLU A 197 1.66 20.41 1.08
CA GLU A 197 3.02 20.73 0.66
C GLU A 197 3.93 19.49 0.59
N LEU A 198 3.69 18.48 1.44
CA LEU A 198 4.51 17.26 1.49
C LEU A 198 4.06 16.21 0.48
N PHE A 199 2.75 16.01 0.33
CA PHE A 199 2.17 15.03 -0.58
C PHE A 199 0.70 15.35 -0.91
N GLN A 200 0.14 14.64 -1.89
CA GLN A 200 -1.27 14.74 -2.25
C GLN A 200 -2.01 13.45 -1.88
N ILE A 201 -3.24 13.60 -1.39
CA ILE A 201 -4.15 12.49 -1.11
C ILE A 201 -5.04 12.31 -2.33
N ARG A 202 -4.98 11.14 -2.97
CA ARG A 202 -5.84 10.81 -4.11
C ARG A 202 -7.16 10.21 -3.64
N SER A 203 -8.25 10.59 -4.28
CA SER A 203 -9.54 9.97 -4.03
C SER A 203 -9.62 8.60 -4.71
N THR A 204 -10.13 7.60 -3.98
CA THR A 204 -10.52 6.29 -4.51
C THR A 204 -12.04 6.15 -4.62
N ALA A 205 -12.79 7.18 -4.25
CA ALA A 205 -14.23 7.18 -4.34
C ALA A 205 -14.69 7.24 -5.80
N THR A 206 -15.68 6.42 -6.15
CA THR A 206 -16.29 6.39 -7.49
C THR A 206 -17.58 7.20 -7.59
N GLN A 207 -18.06 7.76 -6.47
CA GLN A 207 -19.30 8.52 -6.36
C GLN A 207 -19.09 9.83 -5.61
N GLU A 208 -19.99 10.80 -5.79
CA GLU A 208 -19.88 12.15 -5.21
C GLU A 208 -20.03 12.17 -3.68
N ILE A 209 -20.67 11.16 -3.07
CA ILE A 209 -20.75 11.03 -1.61
C ILE A 209 -19.79 9.92 -1.18
N SER A 210 -18.58 10.31 -0.77
CA SER A 210 -17.56 9.37 -0.30
C SER A 210 -17.52 9.31 1.23
N PHE A 211 -17.62 8.10 1.79
CA PHE A 211 -17.33 7.81 3.20
C PHE A 211 -15.84 7.50 3.40
N HIS A 212 -14.99 8.05 2.52
CA HIS A 212 -13.57 7.81 2.51
C HIS A 212 -12.92 8.81 3.46
N HIS A 213 -12.90 8.43 4.73
CA HIS A 213 -12.57 9.27 5.87
C HIS A 213 -11.25 8.91 6.52
N CYS A 214 -10.55 7.90 5.99
CA CYS A 214 -9.24 7.46 6.47
C CYS A 214 -8.25 7.37 5.31
N VAL A 215 -6.96 7.38 5.60
CA VAL A 215 -5.91 7.43 4.57
C VAL A 215 -4.95 6.27 4.73
N TRP A 216 -4.65 5.63 3.60
CA TRP A 216 -3.60 4.62 3.51
C TRP A 216 -2.56 4.99 2.44
N MET A 217 -1.40 4.36 2.54
CA MET A 217 -0.39 4.35 1.49
C MET A 217 -0.48 3.02 0.73
N HIS A 218 -0.68 3.08 -0.58
CA HIS A 218 -0.66 1.93 -1.46
C HIS A 218 0.43 2.05 -2.53
N MET A 219 1.41 1.14 -2.53
CA MET A 219 2.53 1.14 -3.49
C MET A 219 3.21 2.51 -3.63
N SER A 220 3.41 3.21 -2.49
CA SER A 220 3.99 4.57 -2.42
C SER A 220 3.05 5.74 -2.78
N ILE A 221 1.80 5.47 -3.14
CA ILE A 221 0.81 6.52 -3.44
C ILE A 221 -0.18 6.61 -2.27
N ILE A 222 -0.54 7.82 -1.89
CA ILE A 222 -1.42 8.09 -0.76
C ILE A 222 -2.86 8.26 -1.26
N TYR A 223 -3.78 7.52 -0.65
CA TYR A 223 -5.19 7.51 -1.04
C TYR A 223 -6.11 7.65 0.16
N ASP A 224 -7.25 8.33 -0.05
CA ASP A 224 -8.38 8.19 0.86
C ASP A 224 -9.01 6.79 0.72
N GLN A 225 -9.66 6.32 1.77
CA GLN A 225 -10.33 5.04 1.83
C GLN A 225 -11.41 4.97 2.91
N GLN A 226 -12.27 3.95 2.78
CA GLN A 226 -13.23 3.58 3.83
C GLN A 226 -12.49 3.02 5.04
N CYS A 227 -12.74 3.59 6.20
CA CYS A 227 -12.02 3.27 7.43
C CYS A 227 -12.17 1.81 7.90
N ASN A 228 -13.22 1.10 7.47
CA ASN A 228 -13.53 -0.28 7.86
C ASN A 228 -12.78 -1.33 7.02
N ILE A 229 -12.10 -0.94 5.95
CA ILE A 229 -11.36 -1.88 5.10
C ILE A 229 -10.18 -2.47 5.89
N PRO A 230 -10.02 -3.80 5.94
CA PRO A 230 -8.85 -4.41 6.54
C PRO A 230 -7.59 -4.05 5.76
N SER A 231 -6.60 -3.49 6.44
CA SER A 231 -5.29 -3.17 5.86
C SER A 231 -4.18 -3.33 6.88
N TYR A 232 -2.93 -3.35 6.40
CA TYR A 232 -1.77 -3.27 7.27
C TYR A 232 -1.67 -1.86 7.86
N SER A 233 -0.76 -1.63 8.80
CA SER A 233 -0.58 -0.31 9.39
C SER A 233 0.87 -0.04 9.72
N ILE A 234 1.22 1.25 9.73
CA ILE A 234 2.54 1.70 10.20
C ILE A 234 2.30 2.43 11.51
N CYS A 235 2.89 1.92 12.60
CA CYS A 235 2.94 2.64 13.87
C CYS A 235 4.26 3.39 13.97
N GLU A 236 4.23 4.56 14.59
CA GLU A 236 5.37 5.43 14.83
C GLU A 236 5.46 5.83 16.30
N LYS A 237 6.68 5.76 16.84
CA LYS A 237 7.01 6.21 18.18
C LYS A 237 8.21 7.15 18.12
N LYS A 238 8.00 8.43 18.42
CA LYS A 238 9.11 9.39 18.61
C LYS A 238 9.95 8.96 19.82
N GLN A 239 11.26 9.03 19.69
CA GLN A 239 12.19 8.86 20.82
C GLN A 239 12.16 10.13 21.67
N SER A 240 12.02 9.98 22.98
CA SER A 240 12.09 11.11 23.90
C SER A 240 13.46 11.77 23.77
N VAL A 241 13.50 13.05 23.39
CA VAL A 241 14.72 13.84 23.51
C VAL A 241 14.98 13.98 25.01
N GLN A 242 16.06 13.38 25.48
CA GLN A 242 16.50 13.47 26.88
C GLN A 242 17.48 14.62 27.07
#